data_AF-A0A1X2HDS3-F1
#
_entry.id   AF-A0A1X2HDS3-F1
#
_cell.length_a   1.000
_cell.length_b   1.000
_cell.length_c   1.000
_cell.angle_alpha   90.00
_cell.angle_beta   90.00
_cell.angle_gamma   90.00
#
_symmetry.space_group_name_H-M   'P 1'
#
loop_
_entity.id
_entity.type
_entity.pdbx_description
1 polymer ?
#
loop_
_entity_poly.entity_id
_entity_poly.type
_entity_poly.pdbx_seq_one_letter_code
_entity_poly.pdbx_strand_id
1 'polypeptide(L)'
;MGGGDLNLKKSWHPATLKNQERVWKEERKHSEEQRKIEQMKKELMEERQLQELQRLQEEVGQKQRSDRLDWMYAAPNTGGPKAGSDEMEEYLLGKKNVDSLIRDKNSRETVASSADERFAISNANANNERDIQAKIREDPLLMIKRREQASLRAIMDNPLAVKELKKSRKEKKSKKDKKDKKDTKDKIAKHERTSDRVSKRGSSREQDRERERERGRERDSERRHHRHRHHSDRRSSRDYRR
;
A
#
# COMPACT_ATOMS: atom_id res chain seq x y z
N MET A 1 27.60 19.76 -31.66
CA MET A 1 27.29 19.04 -30.40
C MET A 1 25.84 19.32 -30.02
N GLY A 2 25.09 18.31 -29.55
CA GLY A 2 23.78 18.51 -28.90
C GLY A 2 22.55 17.99 -29.66
N GLY A 3 22.45 16.68 -29.89
CA GLY A 3 21.25 16.03 -30.44
C GLY A 3 20.54 15.17 -29.39
N GLY A 4 19.84 15.79 -28.44
CA GLY A 4 18.98 15.06 -27.49
C GLY A 4 17.69 14.59 -28.17
N ASP A 5 17.21 13.40 -27.80
CA ASP A 5 15.99 12.81 -28.37
C ASP A 5 14.78 13.74 -28.18
N LEU A 6 14.20 14.16 -29.31
CA LEU A 6 13.08 15.09 -29.40
C LEU A 6 11.84 14.56 -28.69
N ASN A 7 11.72 13.25 -28.54
CA ASN A 7 10.58 12.62 -27.87
C ASN A 7 10.54 12.94 -26.38
N LEU A 8 11.68 13.14 -25.72
CA LEU A 8 11.72 13.52 -24.30
C LEU A 8 11.17 14.93 -24.04
N LYS A 9 11.05 15.76 -25.09
CA LYS A 9 10.38 17.07 -25.01
C LYS A 9 8.87 16.96 -25.15
N LYS A 10 8.32 15.78 -25.45
CA LYS A 10 6.89 15.55 -25.62
C LYS A 10 6.25 15.18 -24.28
N SER A 11 5.11 15.79 -23.98
CA SER A 11 4.37 15.61 -22.74
C SER A 11 3.78 14.21 -22.57
N TRP A 12 3.55 13.47 -23.66
CA TRP A 12 2.99 12.12 -23.63
C TRP A 12 4.06 11.03 -23.46
N HIS A 13 5.35 11.36 -23.58
CA HIS A 13 6.41 10.34 -23.57
C HIS A 13 6.58 9.76 -22.15
N PRO A 14 6.53 8.41 -21.98
CA PRO A 14 6.50 7.80 -20.65
C PRO A 14 7.81 7.97 -19.89
N ALA A 15 8.93 8.14 -20.60
CA ALA A 15 10.24 8.35 -19.98
C ALA A 15 10.47 9.79 -19.47
N THR A 16 9.52 10.70 -19.67
CA THR A 16 9.61 12.06 -19.13
C THR A 16 9.45 12.02 -17.62
N LEU A 17 10.30 12.71 -16.85
CA LEU A 17 10.29 12.71 -15.39
C LEU A 17 8.90 12.98 -14.78
N LYS A 18 8.14 13.92 -15.37
CA LYS A 18 6.77 14.25 -14.95
C LYS A 18 5.80 13.06 -15.06
N ASN A 19 5.96 12.22 -16.09
CA ASN A 19 5.10 11.05 -16.30
C ASN A 19 5.53 9.89 -15.41
N GLN A 20 6.84 9.70 -15.23
CA GLN A 20 7.35 8.73 -14.26
C GLN A 20 6.88 9.04 -12.84
N GLU A 21 6.86 10.32 -12.46
CA GLU A 21 6.34 10.74 -11.16
C GLU A 21 4.83 10.48 -11.01
N ARG A 22 4.04 10.70 -12.07
CA ARG A 22 2.61 10.39 -12.07
C ARG A 22 2.36 8.89 -11.89
N VAL A 23 3.04 8.06 -12.70
CA VAL A 23 2.96 6.60 -12.59
C VAL A 23 3.36 6.15 -11.20
N TRP A 24 4.47 6.68 -10.65
CA TRP A 24 4.91 6.32 -9.31
C TRP A 24 3.90 6.68 -8.22
N LYS A 25 3.24 7.85 -8.31
CA LYS A 25 2.18 8.25 -7.39
C LYS A 25 0.97 7.32 -7.47
N GLU A 26 0.56 6.95 -8.68
CA GLU A 26 -0.56 6.04 -8.92
C GLU A 26 -0.24 4.62 -8.43
N GLU A 27 0.95 4.09 -8.73
CA GLU A 27 1.43 2.80 -8.24
C GLU A 27 1.49 2.76 -6.71
N ARG A 28 1.97 3.84 -6.09
CA ARG A 28 2.00 3.95 -4.63
C ARG A 28 0.61 3.95 -4.03
N LYS A 29 -0.31 4.76 -4.58
CA LYS A 29 -1.70 4.81 -4.12
C LYS A 29 -2.39 3.45 -4.28
N HIS A 30 -2.16 2.78 -5.40
CA HIS A 30 -2.68 1.43 -5.63
C HIS A 30 -2.12 0.41 -4.63
N SER A 31 -0.83 0.49 -4.29
CA SER A 31 -0.23 -0.37 -3.27
C SER A 31 -0.83 -0.12 -1.87
N GLU A 32 -1.13 1.13 -1.53
CA GLU A 32 -1.80 1.48 -0.27
C GLU A 32 -3.24 0.94 -0.23
N GLU A 33 -4.00 1.07 -1.32
CA GLU A 33 -5.34 0.50 -1.47
C GLU A 33 -5.32 -1.03 -1.37
N GLN A 34 -4.38 -1.70 -2.04
CA GLN A 34 -4.21 -3.16 -1.96
C GLN A 34 -3.91 -3.61 -0.53
N ARG A 35 -3.03 -2.92 0.19
CA ARG A 35 -2.74 -3.21 1.60
C ARG A 35 -3.97 -3.09 2.48
N LYS A 36 -4.80 -2.05 2.27
CA LYS A 36 -6.05 -1.88 3.01
C LYS A 36 -7.03 -3.02 2.71
N ILE A 37 -7.14 -3.42 1.45
CA ILE A 37 -7.99 -4.56 1.05
C ILE A 37 -7.49 -5.87 1.67
N GLU A 38 -6.17 -6.10 1.69
CA GLU A 38 -5.57 -7.27 2.33
C GLU A 38 -5.85 -7.30 3.84
N GLN A 39 -5.77 -6.15 4.51
CA GLN A 39 -6.15 -6.05 5.92
C GLN A 39 -7.61 -6.42 6.14
N MET A 40 -8.55 -5.82 5.39
CA MET A 40 -9.98 -6.14 5.52
C MET A 40 -10.27 -7.62 5.23
N LYS A 41 -9.59 -8.21 4.24
CA LYS A 41 -9.70 -9.65 3.94
C LYS A 41 -9.20 -10.50 5.10
N LYS A 42 -8.14 -10.07 5.77
CA LYS A 42 -7.60 -10.77 6.93
C LYS A 42 -8.57 -10.70 8.10
N GLU A 43 -9.14 -9.53 8.39
CA GLU A 43 -10.18 -9.35 9.41
C GLU A 43 -11.38 -10.26 9.13
N LEU A 44 -11.88 -10.30 7.89
CA LEU A 44 -12.99 -11.18 7.51
C LEU A 44 -12.64 -12.67 7.63
N MET A 45 -11.39 -13.06 7.36
CA MET A 45 -10.93 -14.43 7.59
C MET A 45 -10.85 -14.77 9.08
N GLU A 46 -10.38 -13.84 9.91
CA GLU A 46 -10.32 -14.00 11.36
C GLU A 46 -11.74 -14.11 11.97
N GLU A 47 -12.68 -13.26 11.54
CA GLU A 47 -14.10 -13.34 11.92
C GLU A 47 -14.70 -14.70 11.54
N ARG A 48 -14.44 -15.17 10.32
CA ARG A 48 -14.91 -16.49 9.86
C ARG A 48 -14.31 -17.63 10.69
N GLN A 49 -13.03 -17.56 11.05
CA GLN A 49 -12.39 -18.55 11.91
C GLN A 49 -13.00 -18.57 13.31
N LEU A 50 -13.27 -17.40 13.89
CA LEU A 50 -13.96 -17.30 15.18
C LEU A 50 -15.37 -17.88 15.12
N GLN A 51 -16.11 -17.58 14.05
CA GLN A 51 -17.45 -18.13 13.84
C GLN A 51 -17.43 -19.66 13.69
N GLU A 52 -16.43 -20.21 12.99
CA GLU A 52 -16.26 -21.65 12.85
C GLU A 52 -15.91 -22.33 14.19
N LEU A 53 -15.02 -21.73 14.98
CA LEU A 53 -14.70 -22.22 16.32
C LEU A 53 -15.92 -22.16 17.25
N GLN A 54 -16.69 -21.07 17.19
CA GLN A 54 -17.94 -20.95 17.94
C GLN A 54 -18.90 -22.07 17.54
N ARG A 55 -19.13 -22.26 16.24
CA ARG A 55 -19.99 -23.35 15.75
C ARG A 55 -19.53 -24.73 16.23
N LEU A 56 -18.23 -25.00 16.24
CA LEU A 56 -17.69 -26.26 16.78
C LEU A 56 -17.94 -26.39 18.29
N GLN A 57 -17.78 -25.31 19.04
CA GLN A 57 -18.04 -25.27 20.48
C GLN A 57 -19.53 -25.55 20.79
N GLU A 58 -20.41 -25.01 19.96
CA GLU A 58 -21.85 -25.24 19.97
C GLU A 58 -22.20 -26.71 19.64
N GLU A 59 -21.59 -27.29 18.59
CA GLU A 59 -21.76 -28.70 18.21
C GLU A 59 -21.28 -29.67 19.31
N VAL A 60 -20.26 -29.29 20.09
CA VAL A 60 -19.77 -30.04 21.27
C VAL A 60 -20.73 -29.92 22.48
N GLY A 61 -21.72 -29.03 22.44
CA GLY A 61 -22.79 -28.93 23.43
C GLY A 61 -22.68 -27.76 24.41
N GLN A 62 -21.85 -26.75 24.12
CA GLN A 62 -21.89 -25.48 24.85
C GLN A 62 -23.12 -24.66 24.45
N LYS A 63 -23.59 -23.79 25.35
CA LYS A 63 -24.84 -23.05 25.18
C LYS A 63 -24.75 -22.04 24.02
N GLN A 64 -25.65 -22.15 23.03
CA GLN A 64 -25.76 -21.22 21.89
C GLN A 64 -25.85 -19.76 22.36
N ARG A 65 -25.03 -18.87 21.79
CA ARG A 65 -25.22 -17.42 21.93
C ARG A 65 -26.18 -16.93 20.83
N SER A 66 -27.04 -15.98 21.16
CA SER A 66 -28.01 -15.44 20.21
C SER A 66 -27.36 -14.39 19.31
N ASP A 67 -26.95 -14.77 18.09
CA ASP A 67 -26.25 -13.89 17.15
C ASP A 67 -27.10 -12.73 16.58
N ARG A 68 -28.43 -12.83 16.63
CA ARG A 68 -29.31 -11.97 15.80
C ARG A 68 -29.48 -10.53 16.27
N LEU A 69 -29.13 -10.18 17.52
CA LEU A 69 -29.42 -8.84 18.07
C LEU A 69 -28.27 -8.23 18.88
N ASP A 70 -27.09 -8.86 18.94
CA ASP A 70 -25.99 -8.36 19.77
C ASP A 70 -25.44 -7.03 19.24
N TRP A 71 -25.35 -6.88 17.91
CA TRP A 71 -24.92 -5.63 17.27
C TRP A 71 -25.88 -4.45 17.52
N MET A 72 -27.16 -4.70 17.81
CA MET A 72 -28.19 -3.68 18.05
C MET A 72 -28.27 -3.30 19.53
N TYR A 73 -27.99 -4.23 20.45
CA TYR A 73 -27.99 -3.98 21.90
C TYR A 73 -26.61 -3.72 22.50
N ALA A 74 -25.53 -3.87 21.72
CA ALA A 74 -24.19 -3.44 22.10
C ALA A 74 -24.05 -1.91 21.98
N ALA A 75 -24.76 -1.16 22.83
CA ALA A 75 -24.60 0.28 22.92
C ALA A 75 -23.18 0.60 23.44
N PRO A 76 -22.38 1.43 22.74
CA PRO A 76 -20.97 1.68 23.09
C PRO A 76 -20.77 2.44 24.40
N ASN A 77 -21.84 2.90 25.07
CA ASN A 77 -21.78 3.61 26.34
C ASN A 77 -22.18 2.76 27.56
N THR A 78 -22.50 1.47 27.37
CA THR A 78 -22.76 0.54 28.47
C THR A 78 -21.65 -0.50 28.47
N GLY A 79 -20.60 -0.22 29.25
CA GLY A 79 -19.48 -1.13 29.43
C GLY A 79 -19.95 -2.49 29.96
N GLY A 80 -19.88 -3.51 29.10
CA GLY A 80 -20.00 -4.91 29.47
C GLY A 80 -21.43 -5.47 29.57
N PRO A 81 -21.56 -6.80 29.43
CA PRO A 81 -22.83 -7.45 29.19
C PRO A 81 -23.66 -7.52 30.48
N LYS A 82 -24.95 -7.16 30.39
CA LYS A 82 -26.02 -7.42 31.36
C LYS A 82 -26.15 -6.54 32.60
N ALA A 83 -25.62 -5.31 32.62
CA ALA A 83 -25.79 -4.43 33.80
C ALA A 83 -26.69 -3.20 33.57
N GLY A 84 -27.48 -3.14 32.49
CA GLY A 84 -28.32 -1.96 32.23
C GLY A 84 -29.50 -2.13 31.29
N SER A 85 -29.87 -3.34 30.86
CA SER A 85 -31.04 -3.51 29.97
C SER A 85 -32.34 -3.22 30.71
N ASP A 86 -32.59 -3.83 31.87
CA ASP A 86 -33.85 -3.65 32.59
C ASP A 86 -34.04 -2.21 33.10
N GLU A 87 -32.98 -1.62 33.66
CA GLU A 87 -33.08 -0.26 34.22
C GLU A 87 -33.22 0.81 33.12
N MET A 88 -32.58 0.60 31.97
CA MET A 88 -32.70 1.49 30.82
C MET A 88 -34.04 1.30 30.08
N GLU A 89 -34.53 0.06 29.97
CA GLU A 89 -35.85 -0.24 29.40
C GLU A 89 -36.97 0.33 30.28
N GLU A 90 -36.86 0.23 31.61
CA GLU A 90 -37.79 0.86 32.55
C GLU A 90 -37.73 2.38 32.52
N TYR A 91 -36.57 2.96 32.26
CA TYR A 91 -36.39 4.40 32.09
C TYR A 91 -36.99 4.91 30.75
N LEU A 92 -36.76 4.20 29.64
CA LEU A 92 -37.35 4.52 28.33
C LEU A 92 -38.87 4.31 28.31
N LEU A 93 -39.37 3.35 29.10
CA LEU A 93 -40.81 3.13 29.31
C LEU A 93 -41.40 4.05 30.39
N GLY A 94 -40.62 4.99 30.94
CA GLY A 94 -41.06 5.99 31.91
C GLY A 94 -41.49 5.45 33.27
N LYS A 95 -41.15 4.19 33.58
CA LYS A 95 -41.46 3.55 34.88
C LYS A 95 -40.52 4.01 35.99
N LYS A 96 -39.30 4.45 35.64
CA LYS A 96 -38.32 4.99 36.59
C LYS A 96 -38.04 6.48 36.30
N ASN A 97 -38.19 7.31 37.33
CA ASN A 97 -37.96 8.75 37.25
C ASN A 97 -36.47 9.07 37.09
N VAL A 98 -36.17 10.09 36.28
CA VAL A 98 -34.80 10.59 36.01
C VAL A 98 -34.07 11.11 37.25
N ASP A 99 -34.79 11.35 38.34
CA ASP A 99 -34.24 11.85 39.60
C ASP A 99 -33.18 10.93 40.21
N SER A 100 -33.27 9.61 40.05
CA SER A 100 -32.21 8.70 40.53
C SER A 100 -30.91 8.89 39.75
N LEU A 101 -31.01 9.04 38.43
CA LEU A 101 -29.85 9.23 37.55
C LEU A 101 -29.19 10.60 37.77
N ILE A 102 -29.99 11.64 38.05
CA ILE A 102 -29.49 12.97 38.40
C ILE A 102 -28.83 12.96 39.78
N ARG A 103 -29.40 12.24 40.76
CA ARG A 103 -28.82 12.07 42.09
C ARG A 103 -27.49 11.30 42.04
N ASP A 104 -27.41 10.26 41.21
CA ASP A 104 -26.18 9.51 40.98
C ASP A 104 -25.13 10.34 40.25
N LYS A 105 -25.53 11.22 39.33
CA LYS A 105 -24.61 12.14 38.67
C LYS A 105 -24.07 13.20 39.65
N ASN A 106 -24.92 13.76 40.50
CA ASN A 106 -24.52 14.71 41.56
C ASN A 106 -23.65 14.06 42.64
N SER A 107 -23.93 12.80 43.01
CA SER A 107 -23.05 12.05 43.94
C SER A 107 -21.70 11.72 43.29
N ARG A 108 -21.65 11.46 41.97
CA ARG A 108 -20.39 11.26 41.23
C ARG A 108 -19.60 12.56 41.05
N GLU A 109 -20.25 13.69 40.82
CA GLU A 109 -19.61 15.01 40.72
C GLU A 109 -19.06 15.48 42.08
N THR A 110 -19.74 15.20 43.19
CA THR A 110 -19.21 15.48 44.55
C THR A 110 -18.02 14.59 44.93
N VAL A 111 -17.94 13.37 44.39
CA VAL A 111 -16.75 12.50 44.50
C VAL A 111 -15.63 12.96 43.55
N ALA A 112 -15.95 13.60 42.42
CA ALA A 112 -14.95 14.16 41.50
C ALA A 112 -14.25 15.40 42.08
N SER A 113 -14.98 16.27 42.79
CA SER A 113 -14.37 17.43 43.48
C SER A 113 -13.46 17.05 44.66
N SER A 114 -13.58 15.82 45.18
CA SER A 114 -12.67 15.24 46.17
C SER A 114 -11.66 14.26 45.55
N ALA A 115 -11.76 13.99 44.24
CA ALA A 115 -10.75 13.24 43.49
C ALA A 115 -9.53 14.12 43.17
N ASP A 116 -9.71 15.41 42.90
CA ASP A 116 -8.59 16.34 42.65
C ASP A 116 -7.66 16.49 43.86
N GLU A 117 -8.21 16.54 45.08
CA GLU A 117 -7.40 16.51 46.33
C GLU A 117 -6.78 15.13 46.61
N ARG A 118 -7.42 14.05 46.16
CA ARG A 118 -6.87 12.68 46.27
C ARG A 118 -5.77 12.38 45.24
N PHE A 119 -5.82 12.98 44.05
CA PHE A 119 -4.78 12.87 43.03
C PHE A 119 -3.48 13.56 43.48
N ALA A 120 -3.57 14.63 44.29
CA ALA A 120 -2.40 15.29 44.86
C ALA A 120 -1.72 14.46 45.97
N ILE A 121 -2.46 13.61 46.70
CA ILE A 121 -1.93 12.78 47.80
C ILE A 121 -1.55 11.35 47.33
N SER A 122 -2.11 10.88 46.20
CA SER A 122 -1.86 9.53 45.64
C SER A 122 -0.51 9.36 44.92
N ASN A 123 0.23 10.45 44.68
CA ASN A 123 1.47 10.41 43.89
C ASN A 123 2.69 9.84 44.62
N ALA A 124 2.56 9.39 45.87
CA ALA A 124 3.66 8.71 46.59
C ALA A 124 3.96 7.29 46.05
N ASN A 125 3.02 6.67 45.32
CA ASN A 125 3.14 5.28 44.81
C ASN A 125 3.22 5.16 43.28
N ALA A 126 3.40 6.27 42.56
CA ALA A 126 3.43 6.32 41.09
C ALA A 126 4.66 5.62 40.44
N ASN A 127 5.59 5.12 41.25
CA ASN A 127 6.82 4.44 40.83
C ASN A 127 6.96 3.05 41.48
N ASN A 128 5.86 2.32 41.64
CA ASN A 128 5.94 0.95 42.16
C ASN A 128 6.63 0.03 41.13
N GLU A 129 7.63 -0.77 41.54
CA GLU A 129 8.41 -1.61 40.62
C GLU A 129 7.54 -2.53 39.76
N ARG A 130 6.44 -3.03 40.34
CA ARG A 130 5.45 -3.83 39.61
C ARG A 130 4.73 -3.05 38.51
N ASP A 131 4.42 -1.79 38.75
CA ASP A 131 3.75 -0.91 37.79
C ASP A 131 4.71 -0.52 36.65
N ILE A 132 5.98 -0.26 36.97
CA ILE A 132 7.03 -0.04 35.96
C ILE A 132 7.23 -1.30 35.10
N GLN A 133 7.28 -2.48 35.72
CA GLN A 133 7.37 -3.74 34.98
C GLN A 133 6.14 -4.01 34.11
N ALA A 134 4.94 -3.66 34.56
CA ALA A 134 3.72 -3.76 33.77
C ALA A 134 3.80 -2.83 32.56
N LYS A 135 4.16 -1.55 32.75
CA LYS A 135 4.35 -0.57 31.66
C LYS A 135 5.39 -1.04 30.64
N ILE A 136 6.47 -1.67 31.08
CA ILE A 136 7.49 -2.23 30.18
C ILE A 136 6.94 -3.45 29.41
N ARG A 137 6.13 -4.31 30.04
CA ARG A 137 5.53 -5.48 29.36
C ARG A 137 4.44 -5.08 28.36
N GLU A 138 3.62 -4.10 28.74
CA GLU A 138 2.50 -3.60 27.94
C GLU A 138 2.92 -2.51 26.93
N ASP A 139 4.21 -2.17 26.83
CA ASP A 139 4.72 -1.24 25.82
C ASP A 139 4.68 -1.89 24.42
N PRO A 140 3.82 -1.41 23.49
CA PRO A 140 3.69 -1.98 22.16
C PRO A 140 4.96 -1.84 21.32
N LEU A 141 5.75 -0.77 21.52
CA LEU A 141 7.00 -0.55 20.78
C LEU A 141 8.06 -1.55 21.24
N LEU A 142 8.14 -1.81 22.54
CA LEU A 142 9.03 -2.82 23.09
C LEU A 142 8.64 -4.23 22.61
N MET A 143 7.34 -4.53 22.54
CA MET A 143 6.84 -5.79 22.02
C MET A 143 7.23 -6.01 20.55
N ILE A 144 7.09 -4.98 19.71
CA ILE A 144 7.50 -5.04 18.30
C ILE A 144 9.00 -5.30 18.17
N LYS A 145 9.82 -4.56 18.93
CA LYS A 145 11.29 -4.71 18.90
C LYS A 145 11.73 -6.10 19.37
N ARG A 146 11.09 -6.64 20.41
CA ARG A 146 11.36 -8.00 20.90
C ARG A 146 11.00 -9.05 19.85
N ARG A 147 9.88 -8.88 19.14
CA ARG A 147 9.46 -9.76 18.05
C ARG A 147 10.41 -9.70 16.87
N GLU A 148 10.90 -8.52 16.51
CA GLU A 148 11.92 -8.35 15.46
C GLU A 148 13.24 -9.03 15.83
N GLN A 149 13.71 -8.86 17.06
CA GLN A 149 14.93 -9.53 17.53
C GLN A 149 14.76 -11.06 17.57
N ALA A 150 13.59 -11.55 18.00
CA ALA A 150 13.29 -12.98 18.02
C ALA A 150 13.24 -13.58 16.62
N SER A 151 12.66 -12.89 15.63
CA SER A 151 12.63 -13.37 14.25
C SER A 151 14.02 -13.37 13.62
N LEU A 152 14.84 -12.34 13.88
CA LEU A 152 16.23 -12.30 13.44
C LEU A 152 17.05 -13.46 14.03
N ARG A 153 16.90 -13.72 15.33
CA ARG A 153 17.56 -14.86 15.99
C ARG A 153 17.09 -16.19 15.41
N ALA A 154 15.78 -16.40 15.27
CA ALA A 154 15.24 -17.63 14.68
C ALA A 154 15.76 -17.89 13.25
N ILE A 155 15.95 -16.83 12.45
CA ILE A 155 16.57 -16.94 11.13
C ILE A 155 18.05 -17.30 11.23
N MET A 156 18.80 -16.70 12.17
CA MET A 156 20.23 -16.96 12.36
C MET A 156 20.50 -18.36 12.94
N ASP A 157 19.67 -18.79 13.87
CA ASP A 157 19.75 -20.10 14.55
C ASP A 157 19.38 -21.25 13.61
N ASN A 158 18.62 -20.97 12.53
CA ASN A 158 18.32 -21.94 11.49
C ASN A 158 19.37 -21.89 10.35
N PRO A 159 20.33 -22.83 10.30
CA PRO A 159 21.40 -22.81 9.30
C PRO A 159 20.89 -23.02 7.86
N LEU A 160 19.72 -23.62 7.66
CA LEU A 160 19.11 -23.77 6.33
C LEU A 160 18.53 -22.45 5.85
N ALA A 161 17.82 -21.72 6.72
CA ALA A 161 17.28 -20.39 6.41
C ALA A 161 18.41 -19.39 6.08
N VAL A 162 19.52 -19.42 6.83
CA VAL A 162 20.71 -18.61 6.53
C VAL A 162 21.30 -18.97 5.16
N LYS A 163 21.38 -20.25 4.81
CA LYS A 163 21.89 -20.70 3.50
C LYS A 163 21.00 -20.22 2.36
N GLU A 164 19.68 -20.29 2.52
CA GLU A 164 18.72 -19.83 1.53
C GLU A 164 18.75 -18.31 1.33
N LEU A 165 18.84 -17.54 2.42
CA LEU A 165 19.05 -16.09 2.37
C LEU A 165 20.36 -15.71 1.68
N LYS A 166 21.45 -16.43 1.96
CA LYS A 166 22.74 -16.23 1.28
C LYS A 166 22.65 -16.58 -0.21
N LYS A 167 21.97 -17.68 -0.57
CA LYS A 167 21.78 -18.11 -1.97
C LYS A 167 20.95 -17.10 -2.75
N SER A 168 19.80 -16.68 -2.23
CA SER A 168 18.93 -15.69 -2.87
C SER A 168 19.62 -14.33 -3.02
N ARG A 169 20.42 -13.89 -2.03
CA ARG A 169 21.25 -12.68 -2.15
C ARG A 169 22.32 -12.80 -3.22
N LYS A 170 22.99 -13.96 -3.32
CA LYS A 170 23.99 -14.24 -4.38
C LYS A 170 23.35 -14.28 -5.76
N GLU A 171 22.19 -14.88 -5.91
CA GLU A 171 21.44 -14.90 -7.17
C GLU A 171 21.03 -13.49 -7.60
N LYS A 172 20.46 -12.67 -6.69
CA LYS A 172 20.11 -11.27 -6.97
C LYS A 172 21.34 -10.45 -7.40
N LYS A 173 22.47 -10.62 -6.71
CA LYS A 173 23.74 -9.95 -7.09
C LYS A 173 24.23 -10.41 -8.46
N SER A 174 24.23 -11.72 -8.74
CA SER A 174 24.64 -12.26 -10.04
C SER A 174 23.75 -11.80 -11.20
N LYS A 175 22.43 -11.66 -10.97
CA LYS A 175 21.47 -11.12 -11.96
C LYS A 175 21.73 -9.64 -12.22
N LYS A 176 22.04 -8.87 -11.16
CA LYS A 176 22.43 -7.45 -11.28
C LYS A 176 23.74 -7.29 -12.06
N ASP A 177 24.78 -8.05 -11.70
CA ASP A 177 26.08 -7.99 -12.39
C ASP A 177 25.97 -8.41 -13.86
N LYS A 178 25.14 -9.42 -14.19
CA LYS A 178 24.87 -9.80 -15.59
C LYS A 178 24.13 -8.71 -16.36
N LYS A 179 23.19 -8.00 -15.72
CA LYS A 179 22.47 -6.88 -16.34
C LYS A 179 23.43 -5.71 -16.61
N ASP A 180 24.27 -5.36 -15.63
CA ASP A 180 25.25 -4.28 -15.76
C ASP A 180 26.32 -4.59 -16.84
N LYS A 181 26.76 -5.86 -16.96
CA LYS A 181 27.64 -6.32 -18.06
C LYS A 181 26.99 -6.27 -19.43
N LYS A 182 25.69 -6.60 -19.52
CA LYS A 182 24.94 -6.50 -20.79
C LYS A 182 24.79 -5.04 -21.22
N ASP A 183 24.42 -4.18 -20.29
CA ASP A 183 24.23 -2.75 -20.54
C ASP A 183 25.54 -2.06 -20.96
N THR A 184 26.68 -2.48 -20.42
CA THR A 184 28.00 -1.98 -20.85
C THR A 184 28.41 -2.51 -22.23
N LYS A 185 28.20 -3.79 -22.53
CA LYS A 185 28.48 -4.36 -23.86
C LYS A 185 27.62 -3.72 -24.96
N ASP A 186 26.34 -3.47 -24.67
CA ASP A 186 25.42 -2.82 -25.61
C ASP A 186 25.81 -1.36 -25.90
N LYS A 187 26.43 -0.66 -24.92
CA LYS A 187 26.98 0.69 -25.13
C LYS A 187 28.23 0.69 -26.01
N ILE A 188 29.14 -0.25 -25.79
CA ILE A 188 30.39 -0.37 -26.58
C ILE A 188 30.06 -0.72 -28.04
N ALA A 189 29.17 -1.70 -28.27
CA ALA A 189 28.77 -2.10 -29.62
C ALA A 189 28.05 -0.98 -30.41
N LYS A 190 27.36 -0.06 -29.72
CA LYS A 190 26.79 1.14 -30.36
C LYS A 190 27.88 2.13 -30.78
N HIS A 191 28.93 2.29 -29.97
CA HIS A 191 30.02 3.21 -30.27
C HIS A 191 30.85 2.74 -31.49
N GLU A 192 31.16 1.45 -31.59
CA GLU A 192 31.87 0.89 -32.76
C GLU A 192 31.07 1.01 -34.06
N ARG A 193 29.76 0.76 -34.02
CA ARG A 193 28.90 0.92 -35.21
C ARG A 193 28.81 2.37 -35.70
N THR A 194 29.01 3.34 -34.81
CA THR A 194 29.05 4.76 -35.18
C THR A 194 30.40 5.18 -35.75
N SER A 195 31.52 4.62 -35.30
CA SER A 195 32.84 4.95 -35.86
C SER A 195 33.04 4.42 -37.28
N ASP A 196 32.51 3.24 -37.61
CA ASP A 196 32.63 2.65 -38.96
C ASP A 196 31.82 3.38 -40.04
N ARG A 197 30.83 4.20 -39.66
CA ARG A 197 30.04 4.99 -40.61
C ARG A 197 30.69 6.32 -40.99
N VAL A 198 31.66 6.80 -40.22
CA VAL A 198 32.32 8.09 -40.47
C VAL A 198 33.57 7.93 -41.34
N SER A 199 34.17 6.74 -41.41
CA SER A 199 35.40 6.49 -42.18
C SER A 199 35.20 6.28 -43.70
N LYS A 200 33.95 6.19 -44.20
CA LYS A 200 33.67 5.96 -45.64
C LYS A 200 33.21 7.19 -46.44
N ARG A 201 33.25 8.40 -45.89
CA ARG A 201 32.74 9.62 -46.58
C ARG A 201 33.74 10.76 -46.75
N GLY A 202 35.04 10.47 -46.70
CA GLY A 202 36.11 11.47 -46.82
C GLY A 202 37.17 11.10 -47.84
N SER A 203 36.80 10.96 -49.12
CA SER A 203 37.75 11.10 -50.23
C SER A 203 36.97 11.18 -51.55
N SER A 204 36.91 12.38 -52.14
CA SER A 204 37.15 12.63 -53.58
C SER A 204 36.47 13.94 -54.05
N ARG A 205 37.34 14.85 -54.49
CA ARG A 205 37.18 15.86 -55.56
C ARG A 205 36.36 17.13 -55.27
N GLU A 206 37.11 18.16 -54.87
CA GLU A 206 37.03 19.47 -55.50
C GLU A 206 37.27 19.35 -57.02
N GLN A 207 36.48 20.09 -57.80
CA GLN A 207 36.91 20.99 -58.89
C GLN A 207 35.76 21.19 -59.91
N ASP A 208 35.69 22.41 -60.48
CA ASP A 208 34.85 22.90 -61.59
C ASP A 208 33.37 23.18 -61.31
N ARG A 209 32.73 24.21 -61.89
CA ARG A 209 33.07 25.52 -62.47
C ARG A 209 31.69 26.15 -62.78
N GLU A 210 31.63 27.47 -62.79
CA GLU A 210 30.49 28.31 -63.17
C GLU A 210 29.64 27.76 -64.35
N ARG A 211 28.29 27.86 -64.25
CA ARG A 211 27.40 28.36 -65.33
C ARG A 211 25.92 28.41 -64.92
N GLU A 212 25.33 29.58 -65.22
CA GLU A 212 23.94 29.85 -65.65
C GLU A 212 22.77 29.64 -64.67
N ARG A 213 22.16 30.75 -64.21
CA ARG A 213 21.05 31.54 -64.82
C ARG A 213 19.67 30.91 -64.60
N GLU A 214 18.88 31.66 -63.80
CA GLU A 214 17.42 31.84 -63.82
C GLU A 214 16.49 30.66 -64.18
N ARG A 215 15.58 30.31 -63.25
CA ARG A 215 14.10 30.24 -63.49
C ARG A 215 13.32 29.74 -62.25
N GLY A 216 12.21 30.45 -61.97
CA GLY A 216 10.98 29.98 -61.29
C GLY A 216 11.08 29.74 -59.77
N ARG A 217 10.49 30.55 -58.88
CA ARG A 217 9.06 30.68 -58.51
C ARG A 217 8.34 29.35 -58.14
N GLU A 218 7.56 29.44 -57.04
CA GLU A 218 6.57 28.47 -56.47
C GLU A 218 7.20 27.44 -55.52
N ARG A 219 7.01 27.42 -54.19
CA ARG A 219 5.87 27.66 -53.27
C ARG A 219 4.71 26.68 -53.50
N ASP A 220 4.41 25.90 -52.44
CA ASP A 220 3.29 24.96 -52.29
C ASP A 220 3.45 23.68 -53.14
N SER A 221 3.04 22.47 -52.77
CA SER A 221 2.17 21.95 -51.70
C SER A 221 2.27 20.41 -51.74
N GLU A 222 1.93 19.76 -50.63
CA GLU A 222 1.33 18.41 -50.58
C GLU A 222 2.07 17.19 -51.18
N ARG A 223 2.66 16.38 -50.30
CA ARG A 223 2.67 14.91 -50.46
C ARG A 223 2.00 14.23 -49.26
N ARG A 224 0.67 14.23 -49.29
CA ARG A 224 -0.18 13.36 -48.46
C ARG A 224 0.04 11.92 -48.89
N HIS A 225 0.56 11.10 -47.99
CA HIS A 225 0.64 9.65 -48.17
C HIS A 225 -0.76 9.02 -48.10
N HIS A 226 -1.24 8.50 -49.22
CA HIS A 226 -2.37 7.57 -49.25
C HIS A 226 -1.98 6.27 -48.53
N ARG A 227 -2.56 6.01 -47.35
CA ARG A 227 -2.51 4.70 -46.70
C ARG A 227 -3.63 3.82 -47.23
N HIS A 228 -3.24 2.81 -47.98
CA HIS A 228 -4.02 1.58 -48.12
C HIS A 228 -4.09 0.87 -46.76
N ARG A 229 -5.30 0.45 -46.35
CA ARG A 229 -5.52 -0.91 -45.82
C ARG A 229 -7.00 -1.23 -45.73
N HIS A 230 -7.44 -2.06 -46.67
CA HIS A 230 -8.50 -3.03 -46.44
C HIS A 230 -7.98 -4.10 -45.47
N HIS A 231 -8.72 -4.41 -44.41
CA HIS A 231 -9.04 -5.80 -44.09
C HIS A 231 -10.17 -5.89 -43.06
N SER A 232 -11.22 -6.56 -43.50
CA SER A 232 -12.20 -7.28 -42.70
C SER A 232 -11.55 -8.31 -41.79
N ASP A 233 -12.13 -8.53 -40.61
CA ASP A 233 -12.58 -9.85 -40.12
C ASP A 233 -13.20 -9.67 -38.72
N ARG A 234 -14.52 -9.77 -38.58
CA ARG A 234 -15.24 -11.01 -38.20
C ARG A 234 -14.64 -11.71 -36.97
N ARG A 235 -15.25 -11.51 -35.78
CA ARG A 235 -15.99 -12.57 -35.04
C ARG A 235 -16.23 -12.20 -33.56
N SER A 236 -17.45 -12.56 -33.14
CA SER A 236 -17.83 -13.03 -31.80
C SER A 236 -18.21 -12.00 -30.72
N SER A 237 -19.51 -11.75 -30.61
CA SER A 237 -20.22 -11.51 -29.35
C SER A 237 -21.65 -12.02 -29.59
N ARG A 238 -22.06 -13.23 -29.21
CA ARG A 238 -22.26 -13.76 -27.85
C ARG A 238 -23.13 -12.84 -26.99
N ASP A 239 -24.40 -13.26 -26.91
CA ASP A 239 -25.29 -13.30 -25.74
C ASP A 239 -25.55 -12.00 -24.98
N TYR A 240 -26.69 -11.38 -25.28
CA TYR A 240 -27.46 -10.65 -24.27
C TYR A 240 -28.78 -11.39 -24.01
N ARG A 241 -28.85 -12.02 -22.84
CA ARG A 241 -30.12 -12.37 -22.18
C ARG A 241 -30.67 -11.10 -21.52
N ARG A 242 -31.89 -10.72 -21.89
CA ARG A 242 -32.91 -10.22 -20.96
C ARG A 242 -34.28 -10.49 -21.57
#